data_AF-A0A960XL39-F1
#
_entry.id   AF-A0A960XL39-F1
#
_cell.length_a   1.000
_cell.length_b   1.000
_cell.length_c   1.000
_cell.angle_alpha   90.00
_cell.angle_beta   90.00
_cell.angle_gamma   90.00
#
_symmetry.space_group_name_H-M   'P 1'
#
loop_
_entity.id
_entity.type
_entity.pdbx_description
1 polymer ?
#
loop_
_entity_poly.entity_id
_entity_poly.type
_entity_poly.pdbx_seq_one_letter_code
_entity_poly.pdbx_strand_id
1 'polypeptide(L)'
;ARPERQVFEIPAGAGADVIQKTLDRAARLAGQRPVVHLPMGNYQIAKTLVIPAGCDLQLVGDSAGETGSRLNWTGPNDGLVLRIAGPSQATLRDFHIHAGGARALLAEDCDQPGGRIFADQLNANGPGITGATNAAALRLRGLDHSDVLLRGLQGSGNGGRWVEVLGGPDAESATNQVSIFTGATGSAAGQYDVRGGGRLVVRGVYHERSSDSLNGLHLSDRGNLSIDATRFSYATSPTSPTVAADDFCGLFTLATCILMPVETRASCRFELRGDGSGASVLALNNQFWIEQATTADDVWRNLAQPPARGGLIGCNINTSKKDAAPRGFEFLANIGDHPDPAKSASGAGPLDNRGTVDDATLLGHLAPLRHARVWLPEGRGLPGATDLRIHRVMASGGQGAVVEFRAGPKGVAH
;
A
#
# COMPACT_ATOMS: atom_id res chain seq x y z
N ALA A 1 -13.97 20.92 -26.47
CA ALA A 1 -15.16 20.20 -25.97
C ALA A 1 -14.70 18.94 -25.24
N ARG A 2 -15.33 18.56 -24.13
CA ARG A 2 -15.08 17.26 -23.47
C ARG A 2 -15.69 16.20 -24.41
N PRO A 3 -14.93 15.22 -24.93
CA PRO A 3 -15.56 14.13 -25.67
C PRO A 3 -16.53 13.41 -24.74
N GLU A 4 -17.77 13.24 -25.18
CA GLU A 4 -18.77 12.44 -24.47
C GLU A 4 -18.27 11.00 -24.45
N ARG A 5 -18.10 10.44 -23.25
CA ARG A 5 -17.63 9.06 -23.08
C ARG A 5 -18.84 8.15 -23.15
N GLN A 6 -18.78 7.14 -24.01
CA GLN A 6 -19.81 6.11 -24.02
C GLN A 6 -19.76 5.29 -22.74
N VAL A 7 -20.92 5.15 -22.08
CA VAL A 7 -21.09 4.33 -20.88
C VAL A 7 -21.82 3.03 -21.24
N PHE A 8 -21.30 1.92 -20.76
CA PHE A 8 -21.87 0.58 -20.87
C PHE A 8 -22.30 0.12 -19.49
N GLU A 9 -23.61 0.12 -19.25
CA GLU A 9 -24.21 -0.33 -17.99
C GLU A 9 -24.23 -1.86 -17.92
N ILE A 10 -23.67 -2.41 -16.83
CA ILE A 10 -23.78 -3.83 -16.51
C ILE A 10 -25.06 -4.06 -15.70
N PRO A 11 -25.93 -5.02 -16.07
CA PRO A 11 -27.06 -5.39 -15.22
C PRO A 11 -26.60 -5.81 -13.82
N ALA A 12 -27.24 -5.32 -12.76
CA ALA A 12 -26.91 -5.68 -11.39
C ALA A 12 -26.93 -7.20 -11.19
N GLY A 13 -25.87 -7.76 -10.59
CA GLY A 13 -25.74 -9.20 -10.37
C GLY A 13 -25.42 -10.03 -11.62
N ALA A 14 -25.06 -9.41 -12.74
CA ALA A 14 -24.64 -10.11 -13.95
C ALA A 14 -23.51 -11.13 -13.70
N GLY A 15 -23.59 -12.27 -14.37
CA GLY A 15 -22.50 -13.27 -14.36
C GLY A 15 -21.31 -12.86 -15.24
N ALA A 16 -20.20 -13.58 -15.09
CA ALA A 16 -18.95 -13.31 -15.78
C ALA A 16 -19.09 -13.16 -17.31
N ASP A 17 -19.89 -14.01 -17.98
CA ASP A 17 -20.04 -13.99 -19.44
C ASP A 17 -20.69 -12.68 -19.96
N VAL A 18 -21.61 -12.08 -19.20
CA VAL A 18 -22.27 -10.81 -19.56
C VAL A 18 -21.31 -9.65 -19.37
N ILE A 19 -20.56 -9.67 -18.26
CA ILE A 19 -19.55 -8.66 -17.98
C ILE A 19 -18.46 -8.69 -19.05
N GLN A 20 -17.95 -9.88 -19.39
CA GLN A 20 -16.92 -10.04 -20.41
C GLN A 20 -17.37 -9.53 -21.78
N LYS A 21 -18.57 -9.90 -22.24
CA LYS A 21 -19.10 -9.39 -23.52
C LYS A 21 -19.19 -7.87 -23.57
N THR A 22 -19.45 -7.24 -22.42
CA THR A 22 -19.53 -5.79 -22.31
C THR A 22 -18.15 -5.15 -22.33
N LEU A 23 -17.17 -5.74 -21.63
CA LEU A 23 -15.75 -5.35 -21.72
C LEU A 23 -15.25 -5.43 -23.18
N ASP A 24 -15.55 -6.54 -23.88
CA ASP A 24 -15.15 -6.73 -25.27
C ASP A 24 -15.80 -5.71 -26.22
N ARG A 25 -17.06 -5.31 -25.94
CA ARG A 25 -17.75 -4.28 -26.71
C ARG A 25 -17.16 -2.89 -26.45
N ALA A 26 -16.88 -2.56 -25.19
CA ALA A 26 -16.26 -1.29 -24.82
C ALA A 26 -14.85 -1.16 -25.39
N ALA A 27 -14.05 -2.22 -25.36
CA ALA A 27 -12.68 -2.22 -25.89
C ALA A 27 -12.60 -1.84 -27.38
N ARG A 28 -13.66 -2.06 -28.17
CA ARG A 28 -13.74 -1.64 -29.59
C ARG A 28 -13.79 -0.12 -29.78
N LEU A 29 -14.00 0.65 -28.72
CA LEU A 29 -13.99 2.11 -28.72
C LEU A 29 -12.68 2.69 -28.19
N ALA A 30 -11.58 1.94 -28.33
CA ALA A 30 -10.25 2.40 -27.97
C ALA A 30 -9.95 3.81 -28.52
N GLY A 31 -9.38 4.66 -27.67
CA GLY A 31 -9.12 6.07 -27.95
C GLY A 31 -10.26 7.02 -27.56
N GLN A 32 -11.43 6.48 -27.20
CA GLN A 32 -12.59 7.26 -26.75
C GLN A 32 -12.79 7.19 -25.22
N ARG A 33 -11.93 6.44 -24.50
CA ARG A 33 -11.99 6.22 -23.05
C ARG A 33 -13.38 5.79 -22.54
N PRO A 34 -13.99 4.74 -23.12
CA PRO A 34 -15.32 4.27 -22.74
C PRO A 34 -15.36 3.82 -21.28
N VAL A 35 -16.54 3.86 -20.67
CA VAL A 35 -16.77 3.44 -19.28
C VAL A 35 -17.62 2.19 -19.27
N VAL A 36 -17.17 1.14 -18.59
CA VAL A 36 -18.01 0.00 -18.19
C VAL A 36 -18.37 0.21 -16.74
N HIS A 37 -19.67 0.39 -16.47
CA HIS A 37 -20.19 0.72 -15.16
C HIS A 37 -20.78 -0.53 -14.49
N LEU A 38 -20.28 -0.83 -13.28
CA LEU A 38 -20.76 -1.88 -12.39
C LEU A 38 -21.63 -1.25 -11.30
N PRO A 39 -22.96 -1.19 -11.44
CA PRO A 39 -23.80 -0.68 -10.35
C PRO A 39 -23.58 -1.47 -9.05
N MET A 40 -23.99 -0.89 -7.93
CA MET A 40 -24.00 -1.57 -6.64
C MET A 40 -24.64 -2.95 -6.77
N GLY A 41 -23.93 -3.99 -6.33
CA GLY A 41 -24.38 -5.34 -6.54
C GLY A 41 -23.31 -6.39 -6.27
N ASN A 42 -23.77 -7.63 -6.22
CA ASN A 42 -22.94 -8.81 -6.01
C ASN A 42 -22.87 -9.63 -7.30
N TYR A 43 -21.69 -9.66 -7.92
CA TYR A 43 -21.41 -10.30 -9.20
C TYR A 43 -20.66 -11.61 -8.97
N GLN A 44 -21.28 -12.74 -9.33
CA GLN A 44 -20.67 -14.06 -9.18
C GLN A 44 -19.75 -14.34 -10.38
N ILE A 45 -18.45 -14.38 -10.12
CA ILE A 45 -17.41 -14.50 -11.15
C ILE A 45 -16.80 -15.89 -11.11
N ALA A 46 -17.25 -16.77 -12.00
CA ALA A 46 -16.77 -18.15 -12.12
C ALA A 46 -15.61 -18.31 -13.13
N LYS A 47 -15.28 -17.25 -13.88
CA LYS A 47 -14.24 -17.22 -14.92
C LYS A 47 -13.53 -15.88 -14.90
N THR A 48 -12.25 -15.88 -15.25
CA THR A 48 -11.44 -14.65 -15.30
C THR A 48 -12.05 -13.64 -16.26
N LEU A 49 -12.28 -12.42 -15.77
CA LEU A 49 -12.59 -11.26 -16.58
C LEU A 49 -11.30 -10.69 -17.15
N VAL A 50 -11.32 -10.29 -18.42
CA VAL A 50 -10.16 -9.77 -19.13
C VAL A 50 -10.50 -8.39 -19.67
N ILE A 51 -9.71 -7.40 -19.26
CA ILE A 51 -9.61 -6.13 -19.98
C ILE A 51 -8.61 -6.36 -21.13
N PRO A 52 -9.06 -6.32 -22.41
CA PRO A 52 -8.20 -6.64 -23.53
C PRO A 52 -7.07 -5.62 -23.73
N ALA A 53 -6.00 -6.07 -24.39
CA ALA A 53 -4.96 -5.19 -24.89
C ALA A 53 -5.50 -4.19 -25.93
N GLY A 54 -4.77 -3.10 -26.14
CA GLY A 54 -5.06 -2.06 -27.13
C GLY A 54 -6.22 -1.12 -26.75
N CYS A 55 -6.66 -1.07 -25.49
CA CYS A 55 -7.77 -0.23 -25.06
C CYS A 55 -7.42 0.78 -23.95
N ASP A 56 -8.28 1.79 -23.79
CA ASP A 56 -8.21 2.87 -22.78
C ASP A 56 -9.48 2.94 -21.91
N LEU A 57 -10.14 1.79 -21.72
CA LEU A 57 -11.42 1.69 -21.01
C LEU A 57 -11.29 1.91 -19.50
N GLN A 58 -12.41 2.31 -18.89
CA GLN A 58 -12.53 2.48 -17.44
C GLN A 58 -13.54 1.46 -16.92
N LEU A 59 -13.15 0.67 -15.92
CA LEU A 59 -14.07 -0.17 -15.14
C LEU A 59 -14.37 0.54 -13.82
N VAL A 60 -15.62 0.96 -13.66
CA VAL A 60 -16.04 1.83 -12.55
C VAL A 60 -17.20 1.18 -11.83
N GLY A 61 -17.11 1.07 -10.50
CA GLY A 61 -18.23 0.69 -9.65
C GLY A 61 -18.84 1.87 -8.89
N ASP A 62 -19.81 1.58 -8.04
CA ASP A 62 -20.48 2.56 -7.18
C ASP A 62 -19.79 2.73 -5.81
N SER A 63 -18.95 1.78 -5.38
CA SER A 63 -18.18 1.84 -4.13
C SER A 63 -17.26 0.64 -3.94
N ALA A 64 -16.05 0.89 -3.40
CA ALA A 64 -15.09 -0.14 -2.96
C ALA A 64 -15.46 -0.84 -1.64
N GLY A 65 -16.52 -0.37 -0.98
CA GLY A 65 -16.95 -0.90 0.31
C GLY A 65 -17.55 -2.29 0.19
N GLU A 66 -17.70 -2.95 1.33
CA GLU A 66 -18.31 -4.27 1.43
C GLU A 66 -19.80 -4.33 1.02
N THR A 67 -20.43 -3.20 0.74
CA THR A 67 -21.83 -3.14 0.28
C THR A 67 -21.95 -2.50 -1.10
N GLY A 68 -20.84 -2.19 -1.76
CA GLY A 68 -20.81 -1.54 -3.08
C GLY A 68 -20.88 -2.51 -4.26
N SER A 69 -20.04 -2.29 -5.25
CA SER A 69 -19.92 -3.16 -6.44
C SER A 69 -18.91 -4.26 -6.15
N ARG A 70 -19.35 -5.51 -6.03
CA ARG A 70 -18.51 -6.64 -5.56
C ARG A 70 -18.38 -7.72 -6.62
N LEU A 71 -17.16 -7.92 -7.11
CA LEU A 71 -16.78 -9.09 -7.89
C LEU A 71 -16.42 -10.22 -6.91
N ASN A 72 -17.31 -11.20 -6.75
CA ASN A 72 -17.11 -12.33 -5.85
C ASN A 72 -16.71 -13.56 -6.65
N TRP A 73 -15.50 -14.06 -6.41
CA TRP A 73 -14.97 -15.22 -7.11
C TRP A 73 -15.67 -16.50 -6.67
N THR A 74 -16.10 -17.30 -7.66
CA THR A 74 -16.70 -18.62 -7.47
C THR A 74 -16.03 -19.71 -8.30
N GLY A 75 -14.92 -19.37 -8.98
CA GLY A 75 -14.12 -20.33 -9.73
C GLY A 75 -13.08 -21.05 -8.86
N PRO A 76 -12.09 -21.72 -9.49
CA PRO A 76 -11.05 -22.47 -8.80
C PRO A 76 -10.21 -21.63 -7.83
N ASN A 77 -9.72 -22.28 -6.77
CA ASN A 77 -8.92 -21.67 -5.71
C ASN A 77 -7.60 -21.06 -6.19
N ASP A 78 -7.02 -21.52 -7.28
CA ASP A 78 -5.79 -20.98 -7.90
C ASP A 78 -6.09 -20.03 -9.07
N GLY A 79 -7.36 -19.64 -9.24
CA GLY A 79 -7.82 -18.82 -10.34
C GLY A 79 -7.39 -17.35 -10.27
N LEU A 80 -7.96 -16.57 -11.18
CA LEU A 80 -7.74 -15.13 -11.31
C LEU A 80 -9.08 -14.44 -11.58
N VAL A 81 -9.44 -13.43 -10.79
CA VAL A 81 -10.70 -12.71 -10.99
C VAL A 81 -10.61 -11.76 -12.17
N LEU A 82 -9.62 -10.86 -12.17
CA LEU A 82 -9.44 -9.82 -13.20
C LEU A 82 -8.02 -9.82 -13.75
N ARG A 83 -7.92 -9.89 -15.08
CA ARG A 83 -6.67 -9.71 -15.83
C ARG A 83 -6.71 -8.41 -16.64
N ILE A 84 -5.66 -7.61 -16.57
CA ILE A 84 -5.40 -6.52 -17.50
C ILE A 84 -4.33 -7.00 -18.48
N ALA A 85 -4.71 -7.14 -19.74
CA ALA A 85 -3.76 -7.45 -20.81
C ALA A 85 -3.19 -6.14 -21.36
N GLY A 86 -1.86 -6.07 -21.43
CA GLY A 86 -1.15 -4.95 -22.03
C GLY A 86 -0.85 -5.16 -23.52
N PRO A 87 -0.55 -4.08 -24.26
CA PRO A 87 -0.54 -2.68 -23.81
C PRO A 87 -1.97 -2.15 -23.57
N SER A 88 -2.23 -1.47 -22.45
CA SER A 88 -3.53 -0.81 -22.20
C SER A 88 -3.37 0.43 -21.31
N GLN A 89 -4.39 1.29 -21.30
CA GLN A 89 -4.52 2.44 -20.40
C GLN A 89 -5.75 2.27 -19.48
N ALA A 90 -5.88 1.08 -18.91
CA ALA A 90 -7.03 0.73 -18.07
C ALA A 90 -7.08 1.57 -16.79
N THR A 91 -8.29 1.96 -16.40
CA THR A 91 -8.57 2.61 -15.12
C THR A 91 -9.55 1.75 -14.32
N LEU A 92 -9.20 1.42 -13.07
CA LEU A 92 -10.05 0.67 -12.15
C LEU A 92 -10.51 1.56 -10.99
N ARG A 93 -11.80 1.68 -10.74
CA ARG A 93 -12.29 2.59 -9.69
C ARG A 93 -13.53 2.11 -8.96
N ASP A 94 -13.56 2.34 -7.65
CA ASP A 94 -14.79 2.30 -6.86
C ASP A 94 -15.49 0.91 -6.83
N PHE A 95 -14.72 -0.18 -6.73
CA PHE A 95 -15.28 -1.54 -6.59
C PHE A 95 -14.40 -2.48 -5.74
N HIS A 96 -14.98 -3.58 -5.31
CA HIS A 96 -14.35 -4.62 -4.49
C HIS A 96 -14.17 -5.92 -5.28
N ILE A 97 -12.98 -6.51 -5.20
CA ILE A 97 -12.65 -7.84 -5.69
C ILE A 97 -12.45 -8.76 -4.48
N HIS A 98 -13.40 -9.68 -4.28
CA HIS A 98 -13.30 -10.74 -3.29
C HIS A 98 -12.84 -12.03 -3.98
N ALA A 99 -11.54 -12.31 -3.97
CA ALA A 99 -11.01 -13.47 -4.70
C ALA A 99 -11.13 -14.79 -3.93
N GLY A 100 -11.47 -14.77 -2.63
CA GLY A 100 -11.45 -15.98 -1.81
C GLY A 100 -10.05 -16.61 -1.83
N GLY A 101 -9.96 -17.86 -2.31
CA GLY A 101 -8.67 -18.55 -2.50
C GLY A 101 -7.84 -18.04 -3.68
N ALA A 102 -8.44 -17.37 -4.66
CA ALA A 102 -7.81 -16.98 -5.92
C ALA A 102 -7.00 -15.67 -5.83
N ARG A 103 -6.38 -15.30 -6.96
CA ARG A 103 -5.77 -13.96 -7.16
C ARG A 103 -6.84 -12.95 -7.57
N ALA A 104 -6.81 -11.76 -6.99
CA ALA A 104 -7.73 -10.69 -7.33
C ALA A 104 -7.39 -10.03 -8.67
N LEU A 105 -6.15 -9.58 -8.84
CA LEU A 105 -5.73 -8.80 -10.01
C LEU A 105 -4.33 -9.19 -10.50
N LEU A 106 -4.22 -9.32 -11.81
CA LEU A 106 -2.95 -9.46 -12.54
C LEU A 106 -2.89 -8.43 -13.67
N ALA A 107 -1.84 -7.61 -13.69
CA ALA A 107 -1.45 -6.83 -14.86
C ALA A 107 -0.29 -7.53 -15.56
N GLU A 108 -0.45 -7.84 -16.84
CA GLU A 108 0.51 -8.62 -17.64
C GLU A 108 0.78 -7.91 -18.96
N ASP A 109 2.04 -7.92 -19.40
CA ASP A 109 2.52 -7.30 -20.65
C ASP A 109 2.18 -5.80 -20.76
N CYS A 110 2.05 -5.12 -19.62
CA CYS A 110 1.68 -3.70 -19.55
C CYS A 110 2.89 -2.77 -19.50
N ASP A 111 4.07 -3.22 -19.94
CA ASP A 111 5.29 -2.41 -19.93
C ASP A 111 5.60 -1.79 -21.29
N GLN A 112 5.47 -0.47 -21.35
CA GLN A 112 5.78 0.30 -22.54
C GLN A 112 6.15 1.73 -22.14
N PRO A 113 6.99 2.42 -22.91
CA PRO A 113 7.31 3.82 -22.66
C PRO A 113 6.05 4.69 -22.49
N GLY A 114 5.92 5.34 -21.33
CA GLY A 114 4.78 6.20 -21.01
C GLY A 114 3.51 5.44 -20.63
N GLY A 115 3.55 4.11 -20.49
CA GLY A 115 2.43 3.31 -20.02
C GLY A 115 2.03 3.69 -18.59
N ARG A 116 0.74 3.58 -18.30
CA ARG A 116 0.16 3.98 -17.02
C ARG A 116 -0.97 3.05 -16.61
N ILE A 117 -0.89 2.53 -15.38
CA ILE A 117 -1.98 1.81 -14.72
C ILE A 117 -2.46 2.64 -13.55
N PHE A 118 -3.77 2.92 -13.51
CA PHE A 118 -4.38 3.71 -12.45
C PHE A 118 -5.48 2.92 -11.74
N ALA A 119 -5.41 2.87 -10.41
CA ALA A 119 -6.53 2.46 -9.58
C ALA A 119 -6.82 3.49 -8.48
N ASP A 120 -8.09 3.79 -8.25
CA ASP A 120 -8.53 4.67 -7.16
C ASP A 120 -9.72 4.04 -6.44
N GLN A 121 -9.59 3.85 -5.13
CA GLN A 121 -10.58 3.14 -4.32
C GLN A 121 -10.88 1.75 -4.87
N LEU A 122 -9.83 0.98 -5.13
CA LEU A 122 -9.94 -0.45 -5.39
C LEU A 122 -9.82 -1.17 -4.05
N ASN A 123 -10.75 -2.06 -3.74
CA ASN A 123 -10.62 -2.99 -2.62
C ASN A 123 -10.35 -4.39 -3.17
N ALA A 124 -9.23 -5.02 -2.82
CA ALA A 124 -8.83 -6.29 -3.40
C ALA A 124 -8.25 -7.24 -2.36
N ASN A 125 -8.90 -8.40 -2.25
CA ASN A 125 -8.62 -9.42 -1.26
C ASN A 125 -8.24 -10.76 -1.89
N GLY A 126 -7.40 -11.52 -1.18
CA GLY A 126 -6.99 -12.88 -1.53
C GLY A 126 -5.47 -12.95 -1.69
N PRO A 127 -4.90 -14.15 -1.83
CA PRO A 127 -5.52 -15.46 -1.71
C PRO A 127 -5.64 -15.88 -0.23
N GLY A 128 -6.83 -16.35 0.16
CA GLY A 128 -7.17 -16.77 1.53
C GLY A 128 -6.60 -18.11 1.98
N ILE A 129 -5.81 -18.79 1.14
CA ILE A 129 -5.31 -20.13 1.43
C ILE A 129 -4.04 -20.02 2.27
N THR A 130 -4.11 -20.49 3.51
CA THR A 130 -2.96 -20.56 4.41
C THR A 130 -1.85 -21.42 3.80
N GLY A 131 -0.62 -20.91 3.79
CA GLY A 131 0.54 -21.62 3.22
C GLY A 131 0.71 -21.45 1.70
N ALA A 132 -0.14 -20.66 1.03
CA ALA A 132 0.07 -20.26 -0.36
C ALA A 132 1.18 -19.19 -0.46
N THR A 133 2.41 -19.58 -0.13
CA THR A 133 3.58 -18.69 0.00
C THR A 133 4.01 -17.98 -1.29
N ASN A 134 3.40 -18.31 -2.43
CA ASN A 134 3.69 -17.73 -3.75
C ASN A 134 2.53 -16.96 -4.39
N ALA A 135 1.46 -16.73 -3.63
CA ALA A 135 0.24 -16.14 -4.16
C ALA A 135 0.01 -14.76 -3.51
N ALA A 136 -0.26 -13.76 -4.36
CA ALA A 136 -0.48 -12.37 -3.99
C ALA A 136 -1.85 -11.91 -4.49
N ALA A 137 -2.53 -11.04 -3.74
CA ALA A 137 -3.81 -10.44 -4.14
C ALA A 137 -3.64 -9.69 -5.46
N LEU A 138 -2.65 -8.80 -5.47
CA LEU A 138 -2.23 -7.96 -6.58
C LEU A 138 -0.81 -8.35 -6.99
N ARG A 139 -0.63 -8.71 -8.26
CA ARG A 139 0.69 -8.93 -8.85
C ARG A 139 0.91 -7.95 -10.00
N LEU A 140 1.98 -7.16 -9.87
CA LEU A 140 2.51 -6.28 -10.89
C LEU A 140 3.86 -6.84 -11.33
N ARG A 141 4.02 -7.16 -12.61
CA ARG A 141 5.20 -7.86 -13.11
C ARG A 141 5.77 -7.16 -14.33
N GLY A 142 7.09 -7.01 -14.34
CA GLY A 142 7.85 -6.67 -15.53
C GLY A 142 7.64 -5.23 -16.00
N LEU A 143 7.24 -4.33 -15.11
CA LEU A 143 7.01 -2.93 -15.45
C LEU A 143 8.31 -2.16 -15.17
N ASP A 144 9.10 -1.84 -16.19
CA ASP A 144 10.33 -1.04 -16.08
C ASP A 144 10.15 0.38 -16.67
N HIS A 145 9.13 0.56 -17.52
CA HIS A 145 8.79 1.77 -18.26
C HIS A 145 7.35 2.29 -18.04
N SER A 146 6.50 1.49 -17.39
CA SER A 146 5.11 1.86 -17.07
C SER A 146 4.89 2.23 -15.60
N ASP A 147 4.33 3.42 -15.36
CA ASP A 147 3.96 3.87 -14.02
C ASP A 147 2.67 3.20 -13.52
N VAL A 148 2.63 2.84 -12.24
CA VAL A 148 1.44 2.33 -11.55
C VAL A 148 1.14 3.21 -10.35
N LEU A 149 -0.08 3.74 -10.30
CA LEU A 149 -0.57 4.53 -9.18
C LEU A 149 -1.85 3.92 -8.62
N LEU A 150 -1.76 3.44 -7.38
CA LEU A 150 -2.88 2.91 -6.60
C LEU A 150 -3.21 3.91 -5.49
N ARG A 151 -4.44 4.42 -5.48
CA ARG A 151 -4.90 5.40 -4.49
C ARG A 151 -6.05 4.85 -3.68
N GLY A 152 -6.06 5.10 -2.37
CA GLY A 152 -7.10 4.60 -1.48
C GLY A 152 -7.27 3.07 -1.61
N LEU A 153 -6.16 2.37 -1.87
CA LEU A 153 -6.15 0.94 -2.10
C LEU A 153 -6.53 0.24 -0.80
N GLN A 154 -7.52 -0.63 -0.87
CA GLN A 154 -8.01 -1.39 0.26
C GLN A 154 -7.83 -2.88 0.04
N GLY A 155 -7.73 -3.62 1.14
CA GLY A 155 -7.89 -5.06 1.11
C GLY A 155 -6.83 -5.83 1.86
N SER A 156 -6.56 -7.06 1.45
CA SER A 156 -5.89 -8.04 2.30
C SER A 156 -5.24 -9.15 1.47
N GLY A 157 -4.03 -9.56 1.86
CA GLY A 157 -3.40 -10.77 1.33
C GLY A 157 -4.02 -12.05 1.91
N ASN A 158 -4.78 -11.94 2.99
CA ASN A 158 -5.29 -13.03 3.80
C ASN A 158 -4.16 -14.04 4.16
N GLY A 159 -4.20 -15.25 3.62
CA GLY A 159 -3.18 -16.28 3.85
C GLY A 159 -1.91 -16.12 2.99
N GLY A 160 -1.93 -15.19 2.03
CA GLY A 160 -0.82 -14.87 1.14
C GLY A 160 -0.35 -13.42 1.26
N ARG A 161 0.28 -12.92 0.20
CA ARG A 161 0.76 -11.54 0.10
C ARG A 161 -0.34 -10.60 -0.35
N TRP A 162 -0.31 -9.34 0.08
CA TRP A 162 -1.27 -8.37 -0.45
C TRP A 162 -0.83 -7.82 -1.81
N VAL A 163 0.32 -7.14 -1.87
CA VAL A 163 0.86 -6.58 -3.12
C VAL A 163 2.24 -7.14 -3.39
N GLU A 164 2.44 -7.64 -4.60
CA GLU A 164 3.73 -8.12 -5.08
C GLU A 164 4.15 -7.34 -6.34
N VAL A 165 5.39 -6.84 -6.31
CA VAL A 165 6.02 -6.11 -7.42
C VAL A 165 7.27 -6.85 -7.85
N LEU A 166 7.24 -7.37 -9.08
CA LEU A 166 8.35 -8.07 -9.71
C LEU A 166 8.95 -7.17 -10.79
N GLY A 167 10.24 -6.86 -10.68
CA GLY A 167 10.96 -6.08 -11.71
C GLY A 167 10.99 -6.79 -13.07
N GLY A 168 11.22 -6.03 -14.13
CA GLY A 168 11.37 -6.55 -15.47
C GLY A 168 12.82 -6.79 -15.88
N PRO A 169 13.05 -7.12 -17.17
CA PRO A 169 14.39 -7.41 -17.69
C PRO A 169 15.35 -6.21 -17.58
N ASP A 170 14.83 -4.99 -17.55
CA ASP A 170 15.60 -3.74 -17.54
C ASP A 170 15.54 -3.03 -16.17
N ALA A 171 15.19 -3.75 -15.10
CA ALA A 171 14.95 -3.24 -13.74
C ALA A 171 16.05 -2.32 -13.17
N GLU A 172 17.31 -2.48 -13.61
CA GLU A 172 18.42 -1.62 -13.17
C GLU A 172 18.33 -0.20 -13.78
N SER A 173 17.89 -0.10 -15.04
CA SER A 173 17.70 1.18 -15.75
C SER A 173 16.25 1.68 -15.75
N ALA A 174 15.36 0.93 -15.09
CA ALA A 174 13.94 1.24 -15.00
C ALA A 174 13.67 2.68 -14.52
N THR A 175 12.72 3.32 -15.19
CA THR A 175 12.29 4.71 -14.96
C THR A 175 10.89 4.79 -14.35
N ASN A 176 10.20 3.64 -14.33
CA ASN A 176 8.87 3.52 -13.80
C ASN A 176 8.82 3.76 -12.28
N GLN A 177 7.58 3.86 -11.82
CA GLN A 177 7.25 3.92 -10.42
C GLN A 177 5.97 3.13 -10.16
N VAL A 178 6.03 2.21 -9.20
CA VAL A 178 4.84 1.65 -8.57
C VAL A 178 4.62 2.37 -7.24
N SER A 179 3.43 2.92 -7.04
CA SER A 179 3.11 3.65 -5.81
C SER A 179 1.72 3.36 -5.28
N ILE A 180 1.63 3.27 -3.96
CA ILE A 180 0.39 3.19 -3.19
C ILE A 180 0.30 4.42 -2.30
N PHE A 181 -0.75 5.21 -2.47
CA PHE A 181 -1.02 6.36 -1.62
C PHE A 181 -2.38 6.23 -0.97
N THR A 182 -2.39 6.30 0.35
CA THR A 182 -3.56 6.14 1.20
C THR A 182 -4.27 4.79 1.02
N GLY A 183 -5.16 4.48 1.96
CA GLY A 183 -5.94 3.26 1.95
C GLY A 183 -5.85 2.52 3.27
N ALA A 184 -6.33 1.28 3.27
CA ALA A 184 -6.36 0.46 4.47
C ALA A 184 -6.16 -1.01 4.13
N THR A 185 -5.54 -1.76 5.02
CA THR A 185 -5.28 -3.17 4.78
C THR A 185 -5.50 -4.02 6.01
N GLY A 186 -5.93 -5.26 5.78
CA GLY A 186 -6.12 -6.29 6.79
C GLY A 186 -5.03 -7.36 6.74
N SER A 187 -5.35 -8.56 7.24
CA SER A 187 -4.40 -9.64 7.44
C SER A 187 -3.57 -10.02 6.20
N ALA A 188 -2.26 -10.17 6.33
CA ALA A 188 -1.44 -10.76 5.27
C ALA A 188 -0.25 -11.54 5.84
N ALA A 189 0.10 -12.66 5.20
CA ALA A 189 1.35 -13.38 5.45
C ALA A 189 2.59 -12.67 4.82
N GLY A 190 2.39 -11.44 4.34
CA GLY A 190 3.39 -10.52 3.80
C GLY A 190 2.69 -9.33 3.17
N GLN A 191 2.85 -8.14 3.76
CA GLN A 191 2.08 -6.96 3.33
C GLN A 191 2.48 -6.52 1.92
N TYR A 192 3.79 -6.44 1.70
CA TYR A 192 4.40 -6.03 0.44
C TYR A 192 5.55 -6.97 0.15
N ASP A 193 5.63 -7.44 -1.09
CA ASP A 193 6.74 -8.24 -1.59
C ASP A 193 7.33 -7.59 -2.83
N VAL A 194 8.64 -7.39 -2.83
CA VAL A 194 9.36 -6.72 -3.92
C VAL A 194 10.56 -7.57 -4.28
N ARG A 195 10.60 -8.06 -5.51
CA ARG A 195 11.60 -9.02 -6.00
C ARG A 195 12.03 -8.73 -7.43
N GLY A 196 13.11 -9.36 -7.89
CA GLY A 196 13.61 -9.24 -9.26
C GLY A 196 13.96 -7.81 -9.68
N GLY A 197 14.34 -6.93 -8.73
CA GLY A 197 14.64 -5.52 -8.99
C GLY A 197 13.41 -4.61 -9.01
N GLY A 198 12.24 -5.13 -8.59
CA GLY A 198 11.02 -4.35 -8.46
C GLY A 198 11.17 -3.13 -7.56
N ARG A 199 10.28 -2.15 -7.71
CA ARG A 199 10.33 -0.87 -6.99
C ARG A 199 8.95 -0.48 -6.50
N LEU A 200 8.77 -0.28 -5.20
CA LEU A 200 7.49 0.09 -4.61
C LEU A 200 7.64 1.22 -3.59
N VAL A 201 6.81 2.25 -3.73
CA VAL A 201 6.61 3.30 -2.72
C VAL A 201 5.21 3.17 -2.11
N VAL A 202 5.11 3.17 -0.78
CA VAL A 202 3.85 3.11 -0.05
C VAL A 202 3.78 4.29 0.91
N ARG A 203 2.70 5.07 0.89
CA ARG A 203 2.52 6.19 1.82
C ARG A 203 1.10 6.25 2.39
N GLY A 204 0.99 6.36 3.71
CA GLY A 204 -0.28 6.65 4.38
C GLY A 204 -1.28 5.50 4.38
N VAL A 205 -0.83 4.25 4.34
CA VAL A 205 -1.72 3.08 4.35
C VAL A 205 -1.91 2.61 5.78
N TYR A 206 -3.17 2.51 6.22
CA TYR A 206 -3.48 2.01 7.55
C TYR A 206 -3.60 0.48 7.55
N HIS A 207 -2.70 -0.27 8.19
CA HIS A 207 -2.93 -1.70 8.45
C HIS A 207 -3.61 -1.88 9.81
N GLU A 208 -4.77 -2.53 9.79
CA GLU A 208 -5.62 -2.73 10.96
C GLU A 208 -4.97 -3.72 11.93
N ARG A 209 -4.85 -4.98 11.50
CA ARG A 209 -4.48 -6.11 12.36
C ARG A 209 -4.16 -7.38 11.56
N SER A 210 -3.10 -8.06 11.98
CA SER A 210 -2.75 -9.44 11.61
C SER A 210 -2.42 -10.26 12.86
N SER A 211 -3.35 -11.03 13.43
CA SER A 211 -3.08 -11.90 14.60
C SER A 211 -2.41 -13.23 14.25
N ASP A 212 -2.55 -13.68 13.00
CA ASP A 212 -2.17 -15.04 12.59
C ASP A 212 -0.88 -15.04 11.76
N SER A 213 -0.26 -13.87 11.57
CA SER A 213 1.01 -13.70 10.87
C SER A 213 2.02 -13.03 11.79
N LEU A 214 3.24 -13.55 11.79
CA LEU A 214 4.36 -13.03 12.59
C LEU A 214 5.26 -12.08 11.80
N ASN A 215 5.28 -12.24 10.47
CA ASN A 215 6.17 -11.50 9.59
C ASN A 215 5.32 -10.56 8.72
N GLY A 216 5.40 -9.26 8.99
CA GLY A 216 4.71 -8.27 8.17
C GLY A 216 5.45 -7.99 6.86
N LEU A 217 6.77 -8.06 6.88
CA LEU A 217 7.63 -7.85 5.72
C LEU A 217 8.75 -8.88 5.69
N HIS A 218 8.99 -9.46 4.51
CA HIS A 218 10.10 -10.36 4.27
C HIS A 218 10.77 -9.98 2.95
N LEU A 219 12.03 -9.58 3.03
CA LEU A 219 12.88 -9.14 1.93
C LEU A 219 13.92 -10.22 1.69
N SER A 220 13.89 -10.91 0.55
CA SER A 220 14.70 -12.13 0.35
C SER A 220 15.41 -12.25 -1.00
N ASP A 221 15.36 -11.19 -1.81
CA ASP A 221 15.91 -11.15 -3.18
C ASP A 221 16.43 -9.71 -3.40
N ARG A 222 16.22 -9.12 -4.58
CA ARG A 222 16.59 -7.76 -4.89
C ARG A 222 15.42 -6.85 -5.21
N GLY A 223 15.52 -5.59 -4.80
CA GLY A 223 14.49 -4.59 -5.10
C GLY A 223 14.58 -3.35 -4.21
N ASN A 224 13.65 -2.41 -4.44
CA ASN A 224 13.53 -1.18 -3.67
C ASN A 224 12.12 -1.07 -3.06
N LEU A 225 12.03 -1.01 -1.74
CA LEU A 225 10.77 -0.82 -1.02
C LEU A 225 10.90 0.40 -0.09
N SER A 226 10.02 1.37 -0.21
CA SER A 226 9.98 2.54 0.67
C SER A 226 8.58 2.77 1.18
N ILE A 227 8.41 2.71 2.51
CA ILE A 227 7.13 2.81 3.19
C ILE A 227 7.19 3.98 4.17
N ASP A 228 6.17 4.84 4.13
CA ASP A 228 6.04 6.03 4.98
C ASP A 228 4.62 6.13 5.57
N ALA A 229 4.52 6.52 6.84
CA ALA A 229 3.27 6.81 7.54
C ALA A 229 2.25 5.66 7.53
N THR A 230 2.70 4.46 7.90
CA THR A 230 1.87 3.25 8.00
C THR A 230 1.84 2.75 9.45
N ARG A 231 0.77 2.06 9.85
CA ARG A 231 0.75 1.24 11.08
C ARG A 231 1.04 -0.21 10.70
N PHE A 232 1.82 -0.96 11.47
CA PHE A 232 2.07 -2.39 11.31
C PHE A 232 1.62 -3.12 12.58
N SER A 233 0.36 -3.54 12.63
CA SER A 233 -0.23 -4.30 13.74
C SER A 233 -0.12 -5.82 13.52
N TYR A 234 0.92 -6.47 14.05
CA TYR A 234 1.17 -7.91 13.83
C TYR A 234 1.28 -8.66 15.15
N ALA A 235 0.91 -9.94 15.16
CA ALA A 235 1.39 -10.84 16.20
C ALA A 235 2.93 -10.91 16.14
N THR A 236 3.56 -11.08 17.29
CA THR A 236 5.02 -11.04 17.43
C THR A 236 5.54 -12.29 18.14
N SER A 237 6.81 -12.60 17.89
CA SER A 237 7.46 -13.78 18.46
C SER A 237 8.91 -13.47 18.84
N PRO A 238 9.44 -14.05 19.93
CA PRO A 238 10.88 -14.01 20.21
C PRO A 238 11.73 -14.69 19.12
N THR A 239 11.18 -15.65 18.38
CA THR A 239 11.92 -16.46 17.39
C THR A 239 11.68 -16.04 15.93
N SER A 240 10.70 -15.17 15.68
CA SER A 240 10.40 -14.67 14.32
C SER A 240 10.31 -13.14 14.32
N PRO A 241 11.06 -12.45 13.44
CA PRO A 241 11.03 -11.00 13.36
C PRO A 241 9.80 -10.50 12.60
N THR A 242 9.32 -9.30 12.94
CA THR A 242 8.23 -8.66 12.19
C THR A 242 8.68 -8.22 10.80
N VAL A 243 9.95 -7.82 10.69
CA VAL A 243 10.59 -7.43 9.44
C VAL A 243 11.87 -8.25 9.28
N ALA A 244 11.91 -9.09 8.26
CA ALA A 244 13.09 -9.89 7.92
C ALA A 244 13.74 -9.38 6.62
N ALA A 245 15.06 -9.26 6.63
CA ALA A 245 15.87 -9.10 5.42
C ALA A 245 16.89 -10.24 5.35
N ASP A 246 16.64 -11.25 4.53
CA ASP A 246 17.41 -12.48 4.43
C ASP A 246 18.10 -12.52 3.06
N ASP A 247 19.43 -12.37 2.99
CA ASP A 247 20.19 -12.30 1.72
C ASP A 247 19.67 -11.21 0.74
N PHE A 248 19.10 -10.14 1.28
CA PHE A 248 18.49 -9.07 0.51
C PHE A 248 19.54 -8.17 -0.18
N CYS A 249 19.26 -7.77 -1.42
CA CYS A 249 20.10 -6.85 -2.18
C CYS A 249 19.28 -5.65 -2.70
N GLY A 250 19.49 -4.46 -2.16
CA GLY A 250 18.77 -3.26 -2.57
C GLY A 250 18.43 -2.36 -1.40
N LEU A 251 17.42 -1.52 -1.58
CA LEU A 251 17.07 -0.46 -0.64
C LEU A 251 15.72 -0.74 0.03
N PHE A 252 15.70 -0.77 1.37
CA PHE A 252 14.47 -0.80 2.13
C PHE A 252 14.41 0.35 3.15
N THR A 253 13.34 1.15 3.07
CA THR A 253 13.05 2.23 4.02
C THR A 253 11.70 1.98 4.68
N LEU A 254 11.67 1.93 6.02
CA LEU A 254 10.45 2.07 6.81
C LEU A 254 10.54 3.36 7.61
N ALA A 255 9.75 4.36 7.24
CA ALA A 255 9.79 5.69 7.83
C ALA A 255 8.46 6.07 8.50
N THR A 256 8.53 6.76 9.63
CA THR A 256 7.38 7.36 10.33
C THR A 256 6.22 6.39 10.63
N CYS A 257 6.53 5.09 10.72
CA CYS A 257 5.54 4.05 10.94
C CYS A 257 5.34 3.75 12.43
N ILE A 258 4.17 3.22 12.77
CA ILE A 258 3.92 2.62 14.09
C ILE A 258 4.03 1.11 13.95
N LEU A 259 4.93 0.46 14.68
CA LEU A 259 5.00 -1.00 14.78
C LEU A 259 4.33 -1.43 16.08
N MET A 260 3.33 -2.29 16.01
CA MET A 260 2.49 -2.63 17.15
C MET A 260 2.28 -4.14 17.29
N PRO A 261 2.66 -4.73 18.43
CA PRO A 261 2.33 -6.11 18.72
C PRO A 261 0.82 -6.24 18.96
N VAL A 262 0.23 -7.28 18.38
CA VAL A 262 -1.16 -7.66 18.58
C VAL A 262 -1.19 -8.98 19.34
N GLU A 263 -1.96 -9.02 20.44
CA GLU A 263 -2.22 -10.23 21.25
C GLU A 263 -0.97 -10.97 21.78
N THR A 264 0.19 -10.35 21.65
CA THR A 264 1.51 -10.89 21.97
C THR A 264 2.30 -9.83 22.72
N ARG A 265 3.36 -10.24 23.41
CA ARG A 265 4.15 -9.34 24.27
C ARG A 265 5.53 -8.99 23.71
N ALA A 266 6.03 -9.78 22.76
CA ALA A 266 7.32 -9.49 22.15
C ALA A 266 7.23 -8.18 21.36
N SER A 267 8.34 -7.46 21.27
CA SER A 267 8.38 -6.23 20.48
C SER A 267 8.50 -6.58 19.00
N CYS A 268 7.90 -5.76 18.14
CA CYS A 268 8.22 -5.82 16.72
C CYS A 268 9.71 -5.58 16.53
N ARG A 269 10.35 -6.36 15.66
CA ARG A 269 11.79 -6.23 15.39
C ARG A 269 12.13 -6.37 13.92
N PHE A 270 13.25 -5.75 13.57
CA PHE A 270 14.00 -5.92 12.35
C PHE A 270 15.12 -6.92 12.58
N GLU A 271 15.27 -7.86 11.66
CA GLU A 271 16.36 -8.81 11.67
C GLU A 271 16.91 -8.96 10.25
N LEU A 272 18.19 -8.66 10.09
CA LEU A 272 18.92 -8.71 8.83
C LEU A 272 19.92 -9.86 8.91
N ARG A 273 19.92 -10.77 7.93
CA ARG A 273 20.68 -12.02 7.93
C ARG A 273 21.28 -12.31 6.57
N GLY A 274 22.20 -13.28 6.52
CA GLY A 274 22.83 -13.72 5.27
C GLY A 274 23.90 -12.74 4.80
N ASP A 275 24.09 -12.62 3.49
CA ASP A 275 25.02 -11.65 2.90
C ASP A 275 24.41 -10.24 2.86
N GLY A 276 24.97 -9.32 3.67
CA GLY A 276 24.53 -7.93 3.74
C GLY A 276 25.24 -6.99 2.76
N SER A 277 26.18 -7.48 1.94
CA SER A 277 27.03 -6.63 1.10
C SER A 277 26.24 -5.76 0.11
N GLY A 278 25.10 -6.26 -0.38
CA GLY A 278 24.18 -5.55 -1.28
C GLY A 278 22.99 -4.88 -0.59
N ALA A 279 22.84 -5.02 0.72
CA ALA A 279 21.67 -4.56 1.47
C ALA A 279 21.87 -3.14 2.03
N SER A 280 20.85 -2.29 1.88
CA SER A 280 20.70 -1.03 2.62
C SER A 280 19.31 -0.96 3.24
N VAL A 281 19.22 -0.99 4.57
CA VAL A 281 17.95 -1.04 5.30
C VAL A 281 17.89 0.08 6.34
N LEU A 282 16.83 0.88 6.32
CA LEU A 282 16.66 2.02 7.22
C LEU A 282 15.29 1.97 7.92
N ALA A 283 15.32 1.97 9.25
CA ALA A 283 14.19 2.27 10.11
C ALA A 283 14.32 3.72 10.61
N LEU A 284 13.49 4.62 10.10
CA LEU A 284 13.61 6.07 10.33
C LEU A 284 12.38 6.64 11.06
N ASN A 285 12.57 7.23 12.23
CA ASN A 285 11.51 7.90 13.00
C ASN A 285 10.27 7.02 13.24
N ASN A 286 10.46 5.70 13.35
CA ASN A 286 9.37 4.78 13.66
C ASN A 286 9.05 4.81 15.16
N GLN A 287 7.79 4.58 15.49
CA GLN A 287 7.32 4.35 16.85
C GLN A 287 7.08 2.85 17.07
N PHE A 288 7.75 2.26 18.05
CA PHE A 288 7.55 0.89 18.48
C PHE A 288 6.62 0.87 19.69
N TRP A 289 5.42 0.34 19.52
CA TRP A 289 4.56 0.06 20.66
C TRP A 289 5.10 -1.17 21.40
N ILE A 290 5.29 -1.05 22.72
CA ILE A 290 5.90 -2.11 23.53
C ILE A 290 4.97 -2.58 24.65
N GLU A 291 4.99 -3.89 24.89
CA GLU A 291 4.21 -4.53 25.95
C GLU A 291 5.08 -4.97 27.14
N GLN A 292 6.40 -4.79 27.01
CA GLN A 292 7.46 -5.09 27.97
C GLN A 292 8.67 -4.17 27.72
N ALA A 293 9.57 -4.03 28.69
CA ALA A 293 10.79 -3.23 28.53
C ALA A 293 11.57 -3.66 27.28
N THR A 294 12.01 -2.68 26.49
CA THR A 294 12.58 -2.89 25.16
C THR A 294 13.70 -1.88 24.89
N THR A 295 14.80 -2.35 24.34
CA THR A 295 15.97 -1.56 23.93
C THR A 295 16.12 -1.51 22.41
N ALA A 296 17.05 -0.70 21.92
CA ALA A 296 17.37 -0.65 20.49
C ALA A 296 17.89 -2.00 19.95
N ASP A 297 18.61 -2.77 20.77
CA ASP A 297 19.17 -4.09 20.40
C ASP A 297 18.10 -5.20 20.36
N ASP A 298 16.96 -4.99 21.03
CA ASP A 298 15.81 -5.89 20.94
C ASP A 298 15.06 -5.74 19.62
N VAL A 299 14.98 -4.50 19.10
CA VAL A 299 14.20 -4.18 17.89
C VAL A 299 15.03 -4.10 16.61
N TRP A 300 16.36 -3.98 16.70
CA TRP A 300 17.25 -3.88 15.56
C TRP A 300 18.40 -4.87 15.66
N ARG A 301 18.39 -5.90 14.81
CA ARG A 301 19.43 -6.94 14.76
C ARG A 301 20.02 -7.07 13.36
N ASN A 302 21.22 -6.54 13.17
CA ASN A 302 21.98 -6.74 11.94
C ASN A 302 22.96 -7.89 12.12
N LEU A 303 22.52 -9.10 11.77
CA LEU A 303 23.26 -10.35 11.89
C LEU A 303 23.94 -10.76 10.56
N ALA A 304 23.75 -9.97 9.50
CA ALA A 304 24.31 -10.22 8.19
C ALA A 304 25.85 -10.16 8.18
N GLN A 305 26.48 -10.90 7.27
CA GLN A 305 27.92 -11.01 7.13
C GLN A 305 28.34 -10.86 5.64
N PRO A 306 29.00 -9.74 5.26
CA PRO A 306 29.25 -8.56 6.07
C PRO A 306 27.93 -7.86 6.49
N PRO A 307 27.95 -6.99 7.52
CA PRO A 307 26.75 -6.28 7.96
C PRO A 307 26.12 -5.47 6.82
N ALA A 308 24.78 -5.51 6.76
CA ALA A 308 24.01 -4.65 5.85
C ALA A 308 24.22 -3.16 6.18
N ARG A 309 24.15 -2.29 5.18
CA ARG A 309 24.19 -0.83 5.37
C ARG A 309 22.87 -0.31 5.93
N GLY A 310 22.91 0.88 6.50
CA GLY A 310 21.74 1.53 7.10
C GLY A 310 21.63 1.32 8.60
N GLY A 311 20.44 1.49 9.17
CA GLY A 311 20.30 1.57 10.62
C GLY A 311 18.90 1.86 11.16
N LEU A 312 18.84 1.97 12.48
CA LEU A 312 17.70 2.45 13.27
C LEU A 312 18.02 3.89 13.69
N ILE A 313 17.28 4.88 13.20
CA ILE A 313 17.56 6.30 13.46
C ILE A 313 16.30 7.04 13.90
N GLY A 314 16.40 7.80 14.99
CA GLY A 314 15.33 8.69 15.48
C GLY A 314 14.05 7.96 15.91
N CYS A 315 14.12 6.65 16.11
CA CYS A 315 12.99 5.84 16.50
C CYS A 315 12.68 6.01 18.00
N ASN A 316 11.45 5.75 18.38
CA ASN A 316 10.99 5.81 19.76
C ASN A 316 10.17 4.57 20.12
N ILE A 317 10.01 4.35 21.40
CA ILE A 317 9.05 3.42 21.98
C ILE A 317 7.87 4.16 22.57
N ASN A 318 6.72 3.49 22.63
CA ASN A 318 5.51 3.96 23.26
C ASN A 318 4.80 2.81 23.98
N THR A 319 4.18 3.06 25.12
CA THR A 319 3.44 2.05 25.86
C THR A 319 2.38 2.66 26.77
N SER A 320 1.30 1.90 26.99
CA SER A 320 0.33 2.14 28.06
C SER A 320 0.71 1.43 29.38
N LYS A 321 1.74 0.57 29.37
CA LYS A 321 2.19 -0.20 30.53
C LYS A 321 3.31 0.50 31.28
N LYS A 322 3.01 0.95 32.50
CA LYS A 322 3.95 1.71 33.34
C LYS A 322 5.22 0.95 33.71
N ASP A 323 5.15 -0.37 33.82
CA ASP A 323 6.27 -1.25 34.12
C ASP A 323 7.18 -1.51 32.90
N ALA A 324 6.64 -1.43 31.69
CA ALA A 324 7.39 -1.48 30.44
C ALA A 324 8.01 -0.13 30.06
N ALA A 325 7.45 0.97 30.56
CA ALA A 325 7.93 2.32 30.28
C ALA A 325 9.37 2.51 30.81
N PRO A 326 10.29 3.06 30.01
CA PRO A 326 11.61 3.41 30.51
C PRO A 326 11.49 4.40 31.66
N ARG A 327 12.29 4.18 32.70
CA ARG A 327 12.36 5.11 33.84
C ARG A 327 13.32 6.24 33.47
N GLY A 328 12.99 7.48 33.85
CA GLY A 328 13.98 8.56 33.83
C GLY A 328 14.05 9.41 32.57
N PHE A 329 12.95 9.65 31.85
CA PHE A 329 12.99 10.54 30.67
C PHE A 329 13.38 11.99 31.01
N GLU A 330 14.62 12.34 30.67
CA GLU A 330 15.17 13.69 30.71
C GLU A 330 14.60 14.62 29.60
N PHE A 331 13.91 14.08 28.59
CA PHE A 331 13.29 14.90 27.53
C PHE A 331 12.15 15.80 28.05
N LEU A 332 11.58 15.46 29.22
CA LEU A 332 10.60 16.29 29.92
C LEU A 332 11.24 17.31 30.87
N ALA A 333 12.57 17.34 31.02
CA ALA A 333 13.26 18.38 31.78
C ALA A 333 13.01 19.80 31.23
N ASN A 334 12.56 19.90 29.97
CA ASN A 334 12.21 21.15 29.33
C ASN A 334 10.69 21.48 29.35
N ILE A 335 9.87 20.71 30.09
CA ILE A 335 8.46 21.03 30.33
C ILE A 335 8.28 21.47 31.80
N GLY A 336 8.80 22.65 32.12
CA GLY A 336 8.54 23.37 33.37
C GLY A 336 9.33 22.91 34.60
N ASP A 337 9.15 23.65 35.69
CA ASP A 337 10.02 23.67 36.88
C ASP A 337 9.99 22.40 37.77
N HIS A 338 9.31 21.34 37.35
CA HIS A 338 9.18 20.10 38.11
C HIS A 338 9.30 18.83 37.24
N PRO A 339 10.51 18.48 36.77
CA PRO A 339 10.72 17.24 36.05
C PRO A 339 10.82 16.08 37.05
N ASP A 340 9.67 15.48 37.36
CA ASP A 340 9.63 14.12 37.88
C ASP A 340 9.41 13.17 36.70
N PRO A 341 10.42 12.39 36.27
CA PRO A 341 10.30 11.46 35.16
C PRO A 341 9.23 10.38 35.39
N ALA A 342 8.83 10.14 36.64
CA ALA A 342 7.74 9.25 37.00
C ALA A 342 6.33 9.87 36.82
N LYS A 343 6.23 11.16 36.44
CA LYS A 343 4.97 11.88 36.22
C LYS A 343 4.59 12.10 34.76
N SER A 344 5.38 11.61 33.79
CA SER A 344 4.86 11.47 32.43
C SER A 344 3.65 10.54 32.46
N ALA A 345 2.47 11.04 32.13
CA ALA A 345 1.27 10.21 32.05
C ALA A 345 1.32 9.18 30.90
N SER A 346 2.32 9.29 29.99
CA SER A 346 2.50 8.47 28.80
C SER A 346 3.91 7.83 28.74
N GLY A 347 3.97 6.51 28.56
CA GLY A 347 5.21 5.73 28.52
C GLY A 347 5.92 5.77 27.15
N ALA A 348 6.38 6.96 26.72
CA ALA A 348 7.08 7.12 25.44
C ALA A 348 8.53 7.58 25.63
N GLY A 349 9.43 7.15 24.74
CA GLY A 349 10.87 7.38 24.87
C GLY A 349 11.72 7.14 23.63
N PRO A 350 12.86 7.82 23.43
CA PRO A 350 13.74 7.54 22.31
C PRO A 350 14.40 6.16 22.45
N LEU A 351 14.65 5.53 21.31
CA LEU A 351 15.59 4.42 21.19
C LEU A 351 16.94 4.96 20.75
N ASP A 352 18.02 4.37 21.26
CA ASP A 352 19.35 4.68 20.75
C ASP A 352 19.45 4.36 19.25
N ASN A 353 20.20 5.19 18.54
CA ASN A 353 20.51 4.93 17.15
C ASN A 353 21.39 3.66 17.01
N ARG A 354 21.22 2.92 15.90
CA ARG A 354 22.01 1.73 15.54
C ARG A 354 22.37 1.73 14.06
N GLY A 355 23.47 1.04 13.72
CA GLY A 355 23.97 0.94 12.35
C GLY A 355 24.85 2.11 11.93
N THR A 356 25.22 2.14 10.65
CA THR A 356 26.05 3.19 10.05
C THR A 356 25.19 3.97 9.06
N VAL A 357 24.74 5.15 9.47
CA VAL A 357 23.89 6.03 8.67
C VAL A 357 24.54 7.39 8.59
N ASP A 358 25.02 7.74 7.41
CA ASP A 358 25.50 9.07 7.05
C ASP A 358 24.46 9.82 6.20
N ASP A 359 24.74 11.09 5.90
CA ASP A 359 23.85 11.94 5.09
C ASP A 359 23.58 11.34 3.71
N ALA A 360 24.59 10.70 3.09
CA ALA A 360 24.44 10.06 1.80
C ALA A 360 23.46 8.88 1.86
N THR A 361 23.55 8.07 2.91
CA THR A 361 22.63 6.97 3.20
C THR A 361 21.21 7.50 3.40
N LEU A 362 21.02 8.53 4.23
CA LEU A 362 19.70 9.15 4.45
C LEU A 362 19.11 9.71 3.15
N LEU A 363 19.88 10.45 2.38
CA LEU A 363 19.44 11.03 1.11
C LEU A 363 19.05 9.94 0.11
N GLY A 364 19.82 8.84 0.04
CA GLY A 364 19.51 7.68 -0.78
C GLY A 364 18.19 7.01 -0.38
N HIS A 365 17.99 6.77 0.92
CA HIS A 365 16.77 6.15 1.45
C HIS A 365 15.51 7.01 1.31
N LEU A 366 15.66 8.34 1.34
CA LEU A 366 14.55 9.28 1.17
C LEU A 366 14.26 9.62 -0.29
N ALA A 367 15.18 9.36 -1.23
CA ALA A 367 15.00 9.69 -2.63
C ALA A 367 13.75 9.04 -3.26
N PRO A 368 13.43 7.74 -3.05
CA PRO A 368 12.19 7.16 -3.57
C PRO A 368 10.93 7.85 -3.05
N LEU A 369 10.91 8.24 -1.77
CA LEU A 369 9.78 8.96 -1.15
C LEU A 369 9.65 10.39 -1.68
N ARG A 370 10.78 11.08 -1.93
CA ARG A 370 10.81 12.45 -2.47
C ARG A 370 10.47 12.52 -3.95
N HIS A 371 10.84 11.49 -4.71
CA HIS A 371 10.55 11.37 -6.14
C HIS A 371 9.22 10.64 -6.41
N ALA A 372 8.46 10.32 -5.37
CA ALA A 372 7.13 9.73 -5.46
C ALA A 372 6.21 10.65 -6.27
N ARG A 373 5.73 10.20 -7.43
CA ARG A 373 4.86 10.96 -8.34
C ARG A 373 3.41 10.62 -8.04
N VAL A 374 2.61 11.65 -7.81
CA VAL A 374 1.16 11.55 -7.81
C VAL A 374 0.65 12.20 -9.08
N TRP A 375 -0.18 11.49 -9.82
CA TRP A 375 -0.81 12.00 -11.03
C TRP A 375 -2.30 11.66 -11.00
N LEU A 376 -3.09 12.47 -11.71
CA LEU A 376 -4.51 12.17 -11.95
C LEU A 376 -4.66 11.81 -13.43
N PRO A 377 -5.47 10.80 -13.79
CA PRO A 377 -5.88 10.61 -15.17
C PRO A 377 -6.49 11.93 -15.67
N GLU A 378 -5.99 12.46 -16.79
CA GLU A 378 -6.23 13.84 -17.20
C GLU A 378 -7.71 14.27 -17.13
N GLY A 379 -7.93 15.45 -16.54
CA GLY A 379 -9.12 16.28 -16.67
C GLY A 379 -8.66 17.74 -16.68
N ARG A 380 -9.09 18.56 -17.63
CA ARG A 380 -8.70 19.98 -17.69
C ARG A 380 -9.67 20.84 -16.88
N GLY A 381 -9.14 21.69 -16.00
CA GLY A 381 -9.79 22.89 -15.45
C GLY A 381 -9.48 24.12 -16.31
N LEU A 382 -10.42 25.09 -16.36
CA LEU A 382 -10.52 26.10 -17.42
C LEU A 382 -9.75 27.40 -17.17
N PRO A 383 -9.43 28.17 -18.24
CA PRO A 383 -9.11 29.58 -18.11
C PRO A 383 -10.31 30.35 -17.54
N GLY A 384 -10.12 30.94 -16.35
CA GLY A 384 -11.10 31.77 -15.64
C GLY A 384 -11.97 31.08 -14.58
N ALA A 385 -11.69 29.83 -14.18
CA ALA A 385 -12.62 29.01 -13.40
C ALA A 385 -12.06 28.35 -12.14
N THR A 386 -12.97 27.99 -11.22
CA THR A 386 -12.70 27.06 -10.10
C THR A 386 -12.83 25.60 -10.57
N ASP A 387 -11.82 24.77 -10.32
CA ASP A 387 -11.81 23.31 -10.57
C ASP A 387 -11.68 22.57 -9.22
N LEU A 388 -12.82 22.22 -8.61
CA LEU A 388 -12.89 21.46 -7.35
C LEU A 388 -13.22 19.99 -7.64
N ARG A 389 -12.36 19.06 -7.19
CA ARG A 389 -12.55 17.61 -7.34
C ARG A 389 -12.50 16.92 -5.99
N ILE A 390 -13.52 16.12 -5.69
CA ILE A 390 -13.56 15.32 -4.47
C ILE A 390 -13.86 13.88 -4.86
N HIS A 391 -12.94 12.97 -4.53
CA HIS A 391 -12.95 11.60 -5.02
C HIS A 391 -13.64 10.60 -4.06
N ARG A 392 -13.96 11.00 -2.81
CA ARG A 392 -15.05 10.48 -1.94
C ARG A 392 -15.16 11.35 -0.67
N VAL A 393 -16.37 11.52 -0.14
CA VAL A 393 -16.66 12.13 1.16
C VAL A 393 -17.38 11.10 2.03
N MET A 394 -16.88 10.88 3.24
CA MET A 394 -17.61 10.18 4.31
C MET A 394 -17.67 11.15 5.49
N ALA A 395 -18.85 11.65 5.79
CA ALA A 395 -19.07 12.71 6.77
C ALA A 395 -20.16 12.26 7.75
N SER A 396 -19.83 12.21 9.04
CA SER A 396 -20.79 12.03 10.14
C SER A 396 -20.63 13.20 11.10
N GLY A 397 -21.74 13.82 11.50
CA GLY A 397 -21.73 14.96 12.43
C GLY A 397 -23.08 15.15 13.10
N GLY A 398 -23.09 15.92 14.19
CA GLY A 398 -24.29 16.30 14.96
C GLY A 398 -25.07 17.48 14.35
N GLN A 399 -25.62 18.39 15.18
CA GLN A 399 -26.32 19.61 14.72
C GLN A 399 -25.33 20.60 14.05
N GLY A 400 -25.45 20.82 12.74
CA GLY A 400 -24.63 21.78 11.96
C GLY A 400 -24.19 21.24 10.59
N ALA A 401 -23.49 22.07 9.80
CA ALA A 401 -22.89 21.63 8.53
C ALA A 401 -21.63 20.79 8.78
N VAL A 402 -21.57 19.58 8.21
CA VAL A 402 -20.44 18.64 8.41
C VAL A 402 -19.34 18.83 7.34
N VAL A 403 -19.71 19.32 6.15
CA VAL A 403 -18.78 19.83 5.12
C VAL A 403 -19.46 21.02 4.45
N GLU A 404 -18.80 22.17 4.37
CA GLU A 404 -19.34 23.36 3.72
C GLU A 404 -18.31 24.05 2.83
N PHE A 405 -18.73 24.43 1.62
CA PHE A 405 -17.96 25.26 0.71
C PHE A 405 -18.76 26.53 0.42
N ARG A 406 -18.20 27.72 0.69
CA ARG A 406 -18.85 29.02 0.41
C ARG A 406 -18.07 29.81 -0.62
N ALA A 407 -18.80 30.44 -1.54
CA ALA A 407 -18.26 31.49 -2.39
C ALA A 407 -18.26 32.84 -1.64
N GLY A 408 -17.31 33.74 -1.94
CA GLY A 408 -17.37 35.13 -1.47
C GLY A 408 -18.50 35.90 -2.17
N PRO A 409 -19.11 36.93 -1.52
CA PRO A 409 -20.05 37.81 -2.20
C PRO A 409 -19.34 38.44 -3.40
N LYS A 410 -19.94 38.32 -4.59
CA LYS A 410 -19.43 39.03 -5.77
C LYS A 410 -19.32 40.51 -5.41
N GLY A 411 -18.12 41.07 -5.51
CA GLY A 411 -17.94 42.51 -5.46
C GLY A 411 -18.91 43.17 -6.43
N VAL A 412 -19.68 44.12 -5.91
CA VAL A 412 -20.49 45.03 -6.72
C VAL A 412 -19.54 45.66 -7.73
N ALA A 413 -19.86 45.54 -9.02
CA ALA A 413 -19.12 46.23 -10.06
C ALA A 413 -19.21 47.74 -9.80
N HIS A 414 -18.06 48.40 -9.67
CA HIS A 414 -17.93 49.85 -9.80
C HIS A 414 -17.48 50.20 -11.22
#